data_AF-A0A9W8PIJ2-F1
#
_entry.id   AF-A0A9W8PIJ2-F1
#
_cell.length_a   1.000
_cell.length_b   1.000
_cell.length_c   1.000
_cell.angle_alpha   90.00
_cell.angle_beta   90.00
_cell.angle_gamma   90.00
#
_symmetry.space_group_name_H-M   'P 1'
#
loop_
_entity.id
_entity.type
_entity.pdbx_description
1 polymer ?
#
loop_
_entity_poly.entity_id
_entity_poly.type
_entity_poly.pdbx_seq_one_letter_code
_entity_poly.pdbx_strand_id
1 'polypeptide(L)'
;MGAGPGALSDAAMKAAEDLHDQGVVTVASFRSYFGLAVPTPQTEKIISSGVLRGENARIQLQLALGAGYDFDGIQKLFEGDVRTAVYNEATTFFNGKVL
;
A
#
# COMPACT_ATOMS: atom_id res chain seq x y z
N MET A 1 -8.55 -5.25 7.50
CA MET A 1 -8.18 -6.16 6.39
C MET A 1 -9.19 -6.02 5.25
N GLY A 2 -8.72 -5.70 4.05
CA GLY A 2 -9.56 -5.43 2.86
C GLY A 2 -10.15 -6.70 2.22
N ALA A 3 -11.14 -6.53 1.36
CA ALA A 3 -11.73 -7.60 0.56
C ALA A 3 -10.80 -8.01 -0.59
N GLY A 4 -10.66 -9.32 -0.85
CA GLY A 4 -9.86 -9.84 -1.96
C GLY A 4 -8.40 -9.31 -1.97
N PRO A 5 -7.94 -8.62 -3.03
CA PRO A 5 -6.57 -8.10 -3.18
C PRO A 5 -6.29 -6.86 -2.33
N GLY A 6 -6.87 -6.75 -1.14
CA GLY A 6 -6.72 -5.59 -0.25
C GLY A 6 -7.68 -4.44 -0.53
N ALA A 7 -8.75 -4.66 -1.30
CA ALA A 7 -9.75 -3.63 -1.60
C ALA A 7 -10.46 -3.14 -0.32
N LEU A 8 -10.74 -1.86 -0.25
CA LEU A 8 -11.48 -1.22 0.84
C LEU A 8 -12.88 -0.85 0.36
N SER A 9 -13.86 -0.80 1.27
CA SER A 9 -15.14 -0.18 0.96
C SER A 9 -15.00 1.33 0.86
N ASP A 10 -15.91 2.01 0.17
CA ASP A 10 -15.89 3.47 0.02
C ASP A 10 -15.83 4.21 1.37
N ALA A 11 -16.55 3.70 2.38
CA ALA A 11 -16.51 4.24 3.72
C ALA A 11 -15.12 4.05 4.38
N ALA A 12 -14.48 2.90 4.17
CA ALA A 12 -13.14 2.63 4.70
C ALA A 12 -12.05 3.42 3.96
N MET A 13 -12.20 3.65 2.65
CA MET A 13 -11.31 4.54 1.91
C MET A 13 -11.39 5.97 2.44
N LYS A 14 -12.59 6.55 2.56
CA LYS A 14 -12.77 7.89 3.11
C LYS A 14 -12.17 8.05 4.51
N ALA A 15 -12.43 7.09 5.41
CA ALA A 15 -11.86 7.13 6.75
C ALA A 15 -10.32 7.07 6.72
N ALA A 16 -9.73 6.30 5.81
CA ALA A 16 -8.28 6.22 5.66
C ALA A 16 -7.68 7.50 5.06
N GLU A 17 -8.38 8.16 4.14
CA GLU A 17 -7.99 9.47 3.62
C GLU A 17 -8.05 10.56 4.70
N ASP A 18 -9.10 10.58 5.52
CA ASP A 18 -9.23 11.50 6.65
C ASP A 18 -8.10 11.30 7.67
N LEU A 19 -7.71 10.04 7.92
CA LEU A 19 -6.58 9.70 8.78
C LEU A 19 -5.25 10.16 8.17
N HIS A 20 -5.06 9.97 6.87
CA HIS A 20 -3.86 10.46 6.18
C HIS A 20 -3.73 11.98 6.31
N ASP A 21 -4.83 12.72 6.17
CA ASP A 21 -4.83 14.19 6.30
C ASP A 21 -4.53 14.65 7.75
N GLN A 22 -4.65 13.75 8.73
CA GLN A 22 -4.21 13.93 10.12
C GLN A 22 -2.78 13.42 10.37
N GLY A 23 -2.07 12.97 9.34
CA GLY A 23 -0.72 12.42 9.43
C GLY A 23 -0.66 10.95 9.86
N VAL A 24 -1.78 10.23 9.87
CA VAL A 24 -1.85 8.81 10.23
C VAL A 24 -1.73 7.94 8.99
N VAL A 25 -0.68 7.13 8.94
CA VAL A 25 -0.41 6.23 7.82
C VAL A 25 -1.32 5.01 7.87
N THR A 26 -2.01 4.73 6.75
CA THR A 26 -2.88 3.56 6.61
C THR A 26 -2.32 2.60 5.56
N VAL A 27 -2.20 1.32 5.93
CA VAL A 27 -1.76 0.23 5.04
C VAL A 27 -2.91 -0.77 4.82
N ALA A 28 -3.31 -0.96 3.57
CA ALA A 28 -4.33 -1.90 3.14
C ALA A 28 -3.72 -3.29 2.84
N SER A 29 -4.15 -4.29 3.61
CA SER A 29 -3.75 -5.69 3.44
C SER A 29 -4.88 -6.57 2.92
N PHE A 30 -4.52 -7.53 2.07
CA PHE A 30 -5.39 -8.61 1.63
C PHE A 30 -5.67 -9.61 2.77
N ARG A 31 -6.87 -10.23 2.74
CA ARG A 31 -7.29 -11.26 3.71
C ARG A 31 -6.92 -12.68 3.30
N SER A 32 -6.79 -12.92 1.99
CA SER A 32 -6.55 -14.24 1.44
C SER A 32 -5.24 -14.84 1.96
N TYR A 33 -5.19 -16.17 2.04
CA TYR A 33 -3.99 -16.87 2.51
C TYR A 33 -2.78 -16.66 1.57
N PHE A 34 -3.04 -16.59 0.26
CA PHE A 34 -2.10 -16.18 -0.77
C PHE A 34 -2.69 -15.06 -1.62
N GLY A 35 -1.82 -14.26 -2.22
CA GLY A 35 -2.20 -13.16 -3.10
C GLY A 35 -1.29 -11.97 -2.91
N LEU A 36 -1.72 -10.85 -3.48
CA LEU A 36 -1.02 -9.58 -3.44
C LEU A 36 -2.04 -8.46 -3.25
N ALA A 37 -1.66 -7.41 -2.51
CA ALA A 37 -2.30 -6.12 -2.62
C ALA A 37 -1.55 -5.30 -3.66
N VAL A 38 -2.09 -5.23 -4.87
CA VAL A 38 -1.49 -4.47 -5.98
C VAL A 38 -1.84 -2.98 -5.77
N PRO A 39 -0.84 -2.09 -5.66
CA PRO A 39 -1.07 -0.65 -5.65
C PRO A 39 -1.76 -0.20 -6.94
N THR A 40 -2.49 0.91 -6.91
CA THR A 40 -2.98 1.53 -8.15
C THR A 40 -1.81 2.18 -8.92
N PRO A 41 -1.98 2.47 -10.23
CA PRO A 41 -0.89 3.05 -11.01
C PRO A 41 -0.40 4.38 -10.44
N GLN A 42 -1.31 5.17 -9.87
CA GLN A 42 -0.99 6.43 -9.20
C GLN A 42 -0.67 6.21 -7.72
N THR A 43 0.03 7.16 -7.11
CA THR A 43 0.25 7.17 -5.66
C THR A 43 -0.99 7.70 -4.96
N GLU A 44 -1.53 6.91 -4.03
CA GLU A 44 -2.70 7.26 -3.23
C GLU A 44 -2.31 7.56 -1.77
N LYS A 45 -3.25 8.12 -1.01
CA LYS A 45 -3.13 8.38 0.42
C LYS A 45 -3.12 7.11 1.28
N ILE A 46 -3.47 5.98 0.68
CA ILE A 46 -3.55 4.66 1.31
C ILE A 46 -2.48 3.78 0.66
N ILE A 47 -1.67 3.13 1.48
CA ILE A 47 -0.57 2.30 1.02
C ILE A 47 -1.06 0.86 0.86
N SER A 48 -0.81 0.24 -0.28
CA SER A 48 -1.02 -1.19 -0.48
C SER A 48 0.11 -2.00 0.14
N SER A 49 -0.24 -3.04 0.90
CA SER A 49 0.73 -3.90 1.60
C SER A 49 1.66 -4.72 0.69
N GLY A 50 1.44 -4.71 -0.63
CA GLY A 50 2.20 -5.52 -1.58
C GLY A 50 2.05 -7.01 -1.29
N VAL A 51 3.18 -7.67 -1.05
CA VAL A 51 3.25 -9.11 -0.73
C VAL A 51 2.92 -9.43 0.73
N LEU A 52 2.81 -8.42 1.60
CA LEU A 52 2.75 -8.64 3.04
C LEU A 52 1.32 -8.84 3.52
N ARG A 53 1.14 -9.90 4.32
CA ARG A 53 -0.11 -10.16 5.03
C ARG A 53 -0.27 -9.22 6.21
N GLY A 54 -1.49 -9.10 6.72
CA GLY A 54 -1.85 -8.11 7.74
C GLY A 54 -0.98 -8.16 8.99
N GLU A 55 -0.55 -9.34 9.44
CA GLU A 55 0.32 -9.47 10.60
C GLU A 55 1.74 -8.94 10.31
N ASN A 56 2.31 -9.32 9.17
CA ASN A 56 3.66 -8.89 8.76
C ASN A 56 3.68 -7.41 8.39
N ALA A 57 2.65 -6.93 7.70
CA ALA A 57 2.48 -5.53 7.34
C ALA A 57 2.40 -4.64 8.59
N ARG A 58 1.72 -5.10 9.64
CA ARG A 58 1.70 -4.39 10.93
C ARG A 58 3.10 -4.28 11.53
N ILE A 59 3.85 -5.37 11.60
CA ILE A 59 5.21 -5.37 12.16
C ILE A 59 6.10 -4.42 11.35
N GLN A 60 6.08 -4.53 10.02
CA GLN A 60 6.88 -3.69 9.14
C GLN A 60 6.53 -2.21 9.27
N LEU A 61 5.23 -1.87 9.37
CA LEU A 61 4.79 -0.50 9.58
C LEU A 61 5.30 0.05 10.92
N GLN A 62 5.24 -0.74 11.99
CA GLN A 62 5.76 -0.34 13.30
C GLN A 62 7.27 -0.13 13.28
N LEU A 63 8.02 -0.98 12.58
CA LEU A 63 9.46 -0.82 12.40
C LEU A 63 9.79 0.43 11.59
N ALA A 64 9.06 0.70 10.50
CA ALA A 64 9.28 1.87 9.65
C ALA A 64 9.00 3.18 10.40
N LEU A 65 7.89 3.23 11.15
CA LEU A 65 7.55 4.36 12.03
C LEU A 65 8.63 4.56 13.10
N GLY A 66 9.09 3.49 13.74
CA GLY A 66 10.16 3.54 14.75
C GLY A 66 11.52 3.97 14.18
N ALA A 67 11.79 3.66 12.91
CA ALA A 67 12.99 4.09 12.19
C ALA A 67 12.89 5.51 11.63
N GLY A 68 11.76 6.20 11.80
CA GLY A 68 11.57 7.59 11.38
C GLY A 68 11.32 7.76 9.88
N TYR A 69 10.82 6.73 9.20
CA TYR A 69 10.42 6.87 7.80
C TYR A 69 9.22 7.81 7.67
N ASP A 70 9.24 8.65 6.63
CA ASP A 70 8.12 9.45 6.20
C ASP A 70 7.13 8.62 5.34
N PHE A 71 6.00 9.22 4.96
CA PHE A 71 4.98 8.54 4.18
C PHE A 71 5.54 7.94 2.88
N ASP A 72 6.33 8.72 2.13
CA ASP A 72 6.91 8.29 0.86
C ASP A 72 7.89 7.12 1.06
N GLY A 73 8.72 7.18 2.10
CA GLY A 73 9.61 6.09 2.48
C GLY A 73 8.85 4.82 2.87
N ILE A 74 7.77 4.94 3.65
CA ILE A 74 6.90 3.82 4.00
C ILE A 74 6.22 3.27 2.73
N GLN A 75 5.70 4.13 1.87
CA GLN A 75 5.06 3.72 0.63
C GLN A 75 6.03 2.93 -0.26
N LYS A 76 7.27 3.41 -0.39
CA LYS A 76 8.32 2.69 -1.12
C LYS A 76 8.64 1.32 -0.50
N LEU A 77 8.69 1.23 0.83
CA LEU A 77 8.96 -0.01 1.55
C LEU A 77 7.90 -1.09 1.31
N PHE A 78 6.64 -0.70 1.14
CA PHE A 78 5.52 -1.63 0.93
C PHE A 78 5.22 -1.89 -0.55
N GLU A 79 5.27 -0.86 -1.38
CA GLU A 79 4.80 -0.90 -2.76
C GLU A 79 5.92 -1.01 -3.79
N GLY A 80 7.15 -0.65 -3.46
CA GLY A 80 8.24 -0.43 -4.43
C GLY A 80 8.51 -1.63 -5.34
N ASP A 81 8.71 -2.80 -4.75
CA ASP A 81 8.98 -4.04 -5.52
C ASP A 81 7.79 -4.41 -6.41
N VAL A 82 6.57 -4.26 -5.89
CA VAL A 82 5.34 -4.58 -6.64
C VAL A 82 5.14 -3.59 -7.79
N ARG A 83 5.29 -2.29 -7.54
CA ARG A 83 5.18 -1.25 -8.58
C ARG A 83 6.21 -1.47 -9.67
N THR A 84 7.44 -1.80 -9.31
CA THR A 84 8.50 -2.09 -10.29
C THR A 84 8.18 -3.33 -11.13
N ALA A 85 7.62 -4.37 -10.50
CA ALA A 85 7.23 -5.58 -11.21
C ALA A 85 6.02 -5.38 -12.12
N VAL A 86 5.03 -4.60 -11.69
CA VAL A 86 3.72 -4.45 -12.36
C VAL A 86 3.69 -3.28 -13.35
N TYR A 87 4.43 -2.19 -13.10
CA TYR A 87 4.46 -0.96 -13.89
C TYR A 87 5.83 -0.75 -14.55
N ASN A 88 6.20 -1.68 -15.40
CA ASN A 88 7.41 -1.68 -16.23
C ASN A 88 7.12 -1.30 -17.70
N GLU A 89 8.15 -1.37 -18.55
CA GLU A 89 8.07 -1.02 -19.99
C GLU A 89 6.96 -1.78 -20.75
N ALA A 90 6.71 -3.05 -20.41
CA ALA A 90 5.65 -3.85 -21.05
C ALA A 90 4.23 -3.39 -20.65
N THR A 91 4.13 -2.61 -19.58
CA THR A 91 2.87 -2.16 -18.96
C THR A 91 2.69 -0.64 -18.98
N THR A 92 3.47 0.04 -19.82
CA THR A 92 3.50 1.50 -19.96
C THR A 92 2.12 2.13 -20.20
N PHE A 93 1.19 1.37 -20.80
CA PHE A 93 -0.19 1.80 -21.03
C PHE A 93 -0.98 2.13 -19.75
N PHE A 94 -0.59 1.59 -18.59
CA PHE A 94 -1.22 1.95 -17.30
C PHE A 94 -0.72 3.28 -16.72
N ASN A 95 0.37 3.85 -17.27
CA ASN A 95 0.98 5.08 -16.80
C ASN A 95 1.25 5.08 -15.28
N GLY A 96 1.82 3.98 -14.78
CA GLY A 96 2.09 3.79 -13.35
C GLY A 96 3.36 4.52 -12.89
N LYS A 97 3.33 5.03 -11.66
CA LYS A 97 4.48 5.65 -11.00
C LYS A 97 5.30 4.60 -10.26
N VAL A 98 6.60 4.56 -10.55
CA VAL A 98 7.62 3.81 -9.79
C VAL A 98 8.19 4.71 -8.69
N LEU A 99 8.45 4.14 -7.51
CA LEU A 99 8.82 4.84 -6.26
C LEU A 99 10.31 4.71 -5.90
#